data_AF-A0A960JV88-F1
#
_entry.id   AF-A0A960JV88-F1
#
_cell.length_a   1.000
_cell.length_b   1.000
_cell.length_c   1.000
_cell.angle_alpha   90.00
_cell.angle_beta   90.00
_cell.angle_gamma   90.00
#
_symmetry.space_group_name_H-M   'P 1'
#
loop_
_entity.id
_entity.type
_entity.pdbx_description
1 polymer ?
#
loop_
_entity_poly.entity_id
_entity_poly.type
_entity_poly.pdbx_seq_one_letter_code
_entity_poly.pdbx_strand_id
1 'polypeptide(L)'
;MFTGSNTNSPRNGTISEDVREASRLYNEATEEFKGVAGVINAGYGRLVDLAVVAMEEGHHIGPGLHTCSQYIAWKGGVSKATANRIARLARRVEELPTCIGALRAGEISLDQADVIAQI
;
A
#
# COMPACT_ATOMS: atom_id res chain seq x y z
N MET A 1 -23.79 -66.88 15.62
CA MET A 1 -23.64 -66.00 16.80
C MET A 1 -22.53 -65.01 16.46
N PHE A 2 -22.85 -63.70 16.50
CA PHE A 2 -22.06 -62.58 15.98
C PHE A 2 -20.70 -62.39 16.67
N THR A 3 -19.66 -62.00 15.92
CA THR A 3 -18.60 -61.13 16.43
C THR A 3 -18.00 -60.25 15.32
N GLY A 4 -18.10 -58.92 15.51
CA GLY A 4 -17.00 -58.00 15.21
C GLY A 4 -16.97 -57.31 13.85
N SER A 5 -17.91 -56.39 13.60
CA SER A 5 -17.70 -55.29 12.67
C SER A 5 -16.67 -54.30 13.24
N ASN A 6 -15.49 -54.23 12.63
CA ASN A 6 -14.48 -53.22 12.92
C ASN A 6 -14.91 -51.88 12.31
N THR A 7 -15.48 -50.98 13.13
CA THR A 7 -15.78 -49.60 12.74
C THR A 7 -14.56 -48.73 13.00
N ASN A 8 -13.58 -48.77 12.10
CA ASN A 8 -12.57 -47.72 12.05
C ASN A 8 -13.16 -46.53 11.27
N SER A 9 -13.77 -45.59 11.99
CA SER A 9 -14.23 -44.32 11.43
C SER A 9 -13.13 -43.26 11.63
N PRO A 10 -12.50 -42.73 10.56
CA PRO A 10 -11.44 -41.75 10.73
C PRO A 10 -11.99 -40.32 10.88
N ARG A 11 -11.46 -39.60 11.87
CA ARG A 11 -11.06 -38.17 11.80
C ARG A 11 -12.15 -37.09 11.66
N ASN A 12 -13.13 -37.04 12.58
CA ASN A 12 -14.00 -35.85 12.67
C ASN A 12 -13.38 -34.68 13.50
N GLY A 13 -12.42 -34.97 14.39
CA GLY A 13 -11.78 -33.93 15.23
C GLY A 13 -10.68 -33.12 14.52
N THR A 14 -9.92 -33.77 13.64
CA THR A 14 -8.74 -33.18 12.95
C THR A 14 -9.15 -32.10 11.95
N ILE A 15 -10.25 -32.29 11.21
CA ILE A 15 -10.74 -31.31 10.23
C ILE A 15 -11.07 -29.96 10.89
N SER A 16 -11.58 -29.93 12.12
CA SER A 16 -11.96 -28.68 12.79
C SER A 16 -10.75 -27.86 13.27
N GLU A 17 -9.68 -28.53 13.69
CA GLU A 17 -8.48 -27.87 14.21
C GLU A 17 -7.56 -27.43 13.06
N ASP A 18 -7.44 -28.26 12.02
CA ASP A 18 -6.71 -27.90 10.79
C ASP A 18 -7.31 -26.65 10.14
N VAL A 19 -8.64 -26.52 10.12
CA VAL A 19 -9.35 -25.35 9.58
C VAL A 19 -9.13 -24.10 10.44
N ARG A 20 -9.08 -24.23 11.77
CA ARG A 20 -8.79 -23.11 12.68
C ARG A 20 -7.38 -22.61 12.51
N GLU A 21 -6.42 -23.52 12.43
CA GLU A 21 -5.02 -23.18 12.24
C GLU A 21 -4.78 -22.52 10.87
N ALA A 22 -5.38 -23.05 9.81
CA ALA A 22 -5.33 -22.41 8.49
C ALA A 22 -5.92 -20.99 8.50
N SER A 23 -7.05 -20.79 9.21
CA SER A 23 -7.67 -19.46 9.36
C SER A 23 -6.79 -18.50 10.14
N ARG A 24 -6.12 -18.98 11.21
CA ARG A 24 -5.17 -18.19 12.00
C ARG A 24 -3.99 -17.72 11.14
N LEU A 25 -3.35 -18.64 10.43
CA LEU A 25 -2.22 -18.34 9.55
C LEU A 25 -2.61 -17.35 8.44
N TYR A 26 -3.79 -17.52 7.84
CA TYR A 26 -4.31 -16.59 6.84
C TYR A 26 -4.50 -15.18 7.42
N ASN A 27 -5.10 -15.07 8.61
CA ASN A 27 -5.33 -13.79 9.26
C ASN A 27 -4.01 -13.11 9.62
N GLU A 28 -3.05 -13.84 10.19
CA GLU A 28 -1.72 -13.31 10.52
C GLU A 28 -0.99 -12.79 9.28
N ALA A 29 -0.96 -13.59 8.19
CA ALA A 29 -0.35 -13.16 6.94
C ALA A 29 -1.06 -11.95 6.32
N THR A 30 -2.38 -11.89 6.42
CA THR A 30 -3.19 -10.78 5.91
C THR A 30 -2.93 -9.50 6.70
N GLU A 31 -2.87 -9.56 8.02
CA GLU A 31 -2.57 -8.41 8.86
C GLU A 31 -1.13 -7.90 8.64
N GLU A 32 -0.16 -8.81 8.48
CA GLU A 32 1.20 -8.41 8.11
C GLU A 32 1.25 -7.72 6.74
N PHE A 33 0.54 -8.27 5.74
CA PHE A 33 0.46 -7.66 4.41
C PHE A 33 -0.13 -6.24 4.47
N LYS A 34 -1.20 -6.04 5.25
CA LYS A 34 -1.79 -4.71 5.47
C LYS A 34 -0.82 -3.77 6.19
N GLY A 35 -0.11 -4.25 7.20
CA GLY A 35 0.89 -3.48 7.93
C GLY A 35 2.00 -2.96 7.02
N VAL A 36 2.59 -3.85 6.22
CA VAL A 36 3.62 -3.49 5.23
C VAL A 36 3.08 -2.53 4.18
N ALA A 37 1.87 -2.79 3.65
CA ALA A 37 1.23 -1.90 2.69
C ALA A 37 1.02 -0.49 3.29
N GLY A 38 0.59 -0.40 4.55
CA GLY A 38 0.44 0.87 5.26
C GLY A 38 1.75 1.65 5.35
N VAL A 39 2.86 0.98 5.68
CA VAL A 39 4.20 1.61 5.71
C VAL A 39 4.61 2.12 4.33
N ILE A 40 4.37 1.35 3.27
CA ILE A 40 4.65 1.74 1.89
C ILE A 40 3.81 2.97 1.50
N ASN A 41 2.52 2.96 1.80
CA ASN A 41 1.60 4.05 1.49
C ASN A 41 1.96 5.34 2.24
N ALA A 42 2.28 5.25 3.54
CA ALA A 42 2.81 6.36 4.32
C ALA A 42 4.13 6.89 3.74
N GLY A 43 4.97 6.00 3.19
CA GLY A 43 6.16 6.37 2.43
C GLY A 43 5.84 7.21 1.19
N TYR A 44 4.79 6.87 0.44
CA TYR A 44 4.32 7.70 -0.67
C TYR A 44 3.78 9.04 -0.19
N GLY A 45 3.08 9.10 0.94
CA GLY A 45 2.66 10.36 1.57
C GLY A 45 3.86 11.28 1.85
N ARG A 46 4.94 10.75 2.41
CA ARG A 46 6.19 11.52 2.60
C ARG A 46 6.84 11.95 1.29
N LEU A 47 6.79 11.14 0.24
CA LEU A 47 7.28 11.53 -1.09
C LEU A 47 6.43 12.66 -1.70
N VAL A 48 5.13 12.72 -1.43
CA VAL A 48 4.28 13.85 -1.82
C VAL A 48 4.74 15.12 -1.12
N ASP A 49 5.02 15.08 0.19
CA ASP A 49 5.50 16.24 0.95
C ASP A 49 6.85 16.75 0.43
N LEU A 50 7.79 15.84 0.18
CA LEU A 50 9.08 16.19 -0.41
C LEU A 50 8.94 16.73 -1.83
N ALA A 51 7.95 16.26 -2.59
CA ALA A 51 7.66 16.80 -3.91
C ALA A 51 7.12 18.24 -3.85
N VAL A 52 6.30 18.58 -2.84
CA VAL A 52 5.87 19.97 -2.61
C VAL A 52 7.09 20.86 -2.39
N VAL A 53 7.97 20.49 -1.44
CA VAL A 53 9.22 21.23 -1.17
C VAL A 53 10.07 21.36 -2.44
N ALA A 54 10.23 20.29 -3.21
CA ALA A 54 11.00 20.32 -4.44
C ALA A 54 10.39 21.21 -5.53
N MET A 55 9.06 21.40 -5.54
CA MET A 55 8.38 22.34 -6.45
C MET A 55 8.59 23.78 -5.99
N GLU A 56 8.41 24.06 -4.71
CA GLU A 56 8.53 25.40 -4.11
C GLU A 56 9.96 25.94 -4.16
N GLU A 57 10.95 25.09 -3.84
CA GLU A 57 12.36 25.46 -3.80
C GLU A 57 13.07 25.30 -5.17
N GLY A 58 12.36 24.80 -6.19
CA GLY A 58 12.91 24.66 -7.54
C GLY A 58 13.92 23.52 -7.74
N HIS A 59 14.07 22.60 -6.79
CA HIS A 59 14.99 21.45 -6.86
C HIS A 59 14.78 20.53 -8.07
N HIS A 60 13.58 20.57 -8.66
CA HIS A 60 13.23 19.76 -9.81
C HIS A 60 13.76 20.30 -11.15
N ILE A 61 14.51 21.41 -11.15
CA ILE A 61 15.06 22.06 -12.33
C ILE A 61 16.58 21.86 -12.34
N GLY A 62 17.12 21.30 -13.44
CA GLY A 62 18.55 21.10 -13.60
C GLY A 62 18.90 20.46 -14.95
N PRO A 63 20.19 20.24 -15.25
CA PRO A 63 20.60 19.59 -16.50
C PRO A 63 19.93 18.22 -16.66
N GLY A 64 19.07 18.07 -17.68
CA GLY A 64 18.32 16.84 -17.94
C GLY A 64 17.04 16.65 -17.11
N LEU A 65 16.69 17.61 -16.25
CA LEU A 65 15.45 17.63 -15.47
C LEU A 65 14.59 18.85 -15.83
N HIS A 66 13.40 18.58 -16.35
CA HIS A 66 12.45 19.60 -16.80
C HIS A 66 11.14 19.59 -16.02
N THR A 67 10.86 18.53 -15.25
CA THR A 67 9.60 18.38 -14.51
C THR A 67 9.83 17.75 -13.14
N CYS A 68 8.97 18.09 -12.18
CA CYS A 68 8.97 17.45 -10.87
C CYS A 68 8.80 15.92 -10.96
N SER A 69 7.98 15.41 -11.89
CA SER A 69 7.88 13.96 -12.12
C SER A 69 9.21 13.31 -12.53
N GLN A 70 10.03 13.97 -13.35
CA GLN A 70 11.35 13.45 -13.70
C GLN A 70 12.29 13.43 -12.50
N TYR A 71 12.25 14.49 -11.68
CA TYR A 71 13.02 14.55 -10.44
C TYR A 71 12.62 13.43 -9.47
N ILE A 72 11.33 13.23 -9.23
CA ILE A 72 10.81 12.17 -8.36
C ILE A 72 11.16 10.78 -8.91
N ALA A 73 11.01 10.54 -10.22
CA ALA A 73 11.36 9.26 -10.81
C ALA A 73 12.86 8.93 -10.61
N TRP A 74 13.74 9.92 -10.79
CA TRP A 74 15.17 9.74 -10.59
C TRP A 74 15.55 9.60 -9.11
N LYS A 75 15.19 10.56 -8.27
CA LYS A 75 15.63 10.60 -6.87
C LYS A 75 14.87 9.64 -5.97
N GLY A 76 13.59 9.43 -6.25
CA GLY A 76 12.74 8.49 -5.51
C GLY A 76 12.84 7.04 -6.00
N GLY A 77 13.50 6.78 -7.14
CA GLY A 77 13.65 5.43 -7.67
C GLY A 77 12.33 4.74 -8.05
N VAL A 78 11.33 5.53 -8.47
CA VAL A 78 10.00 5.02 -8.82
C VAL A 78 9.74 5.10 -10.32
N SER A 79 8.77 4.33 -10.80
CA SER A 79 8.35 4.39 -12.20
C SER A 79 7.86 5.79 -12.59
N LYS A 80 7.93 6.13 -13.87
CA LYS A 80 7.36 7.39 -14.41
C LYS A 80 5.87 7.54 -14.08
N ALA A 81 5.12 6.43 -14.12
CA ALA A 81 3.70 6.44 -13.78
C ALA A 81 3.51 6.84 -12.31
N THR A 82 4.21 6.17 -11.38
CA THR A 82 4.18 6.49 -9.94
C THR A 82 4.60 7.94 -9.68
N ALA A 83 5.68 8.42 -10.30
CA ALA A 83 6.15 9.79 -10.14
C ALA A 83 5.11 10.82 -10.60
N ASN A 84 4.39 10.55 -11.70
CA ASN A 84 3.31 11.43 -12.16
C ASN A 84 2.16 11.53 -11.15
N ARG A 85 1.81 10.43 -10.48
CA ARG A 85 0.79 10.41 -9.42
C ARG A 85 1.20 11.25 -8.22
N ILE A 86 2.44 11.04 -7.75
CA ILE A 86 3.02 11.82 -6.64
C ILE A 86 3.03 13.32 -6.99
N ALA A 87 3.51 13.68 -8.18
CA ALA A 87 3.53 15.07 -8.62
C ALA A 87 2.12 15.68 -8.75
N ARG A 88 1.11 14.88 -9.13
CA ARG A 88 -0.29 15.33 -9.18
C ARG A 88 -0.83 15.63 -7.78
N LEU A 89 -0.62 14.71 -6.85
CA LEU A 89 -1.00 14.88 -5.45
C LEU A 89 -0.30 16.08 -4.81
N ALA A 90 1.00 16.24 -5.05
CA ALA A 90 1.79 17.37 -4.55
C ALA A 90 1.22 18.73 -4.98
N ARG A 91 0.76 18.85 -6.24
CA ARG A 91 0.11 20.09 -6.72
C ARG A 91 -1.24 20.39 -6.07
N ARG A 92 -1.89 19.39 -5.46
CA ARG A 92 -3.25 19.48 -4.91
C ARG A 92 -3.30 19.27 -3.40
N VAL A 93 -2.18 19.41 -2.69
CA VAL A 93 -2.13 19.13 -1.25
C VAL A 93 -3.07 20.03 -0.44
N GLU A 94 -3.17 21.30 -0.83
CA GLU A 94 -4.07 22.29 -0.22
C GLU A 94 -5.55 22.05 -0.58
N GLU A 95 -5.81 21.45 -1.74
CA GLU A 95 -7.17 21.13 -2.19
C GLU A 95 -7.72 19.86 -1.56
N LEU A 96 -6.85 18.91 -1.20
CA LEU A 96 -7.21 17.55 -0.78
C LEU A 96 -6.65 17.19 0.61
N PRO A 97 -6.82 18.03 1.65
CA PRO A 97 -6.14 17.86 2.93
C PRO A 97 -6.45 16.52 3.61
N THR A 98 -7.72 16.06 3.54
CA THR A 98 -8.13 14.77 4.12
C THR A 98 -7.50 13.58 3.39
N CYS A 99 -7.47 13.63 2.05
CA CYS A 99 -6.89 12.56 1.23
C CYS A 99 -5.38 12.44 1.48
N ILE A 100 -4.68 13.58 1.50
CA ILE A 100 -3.24 13.61 1.78
C ILE A 100 -2.95 13.16 3.22
N GLY A 101 -3.76 13.59 4.19
CA GLY A 101 -3.66 13.13 5.58
C GLY A 101 -3.77 11.61 5.70
N ALA A 102 -4.78 11.00 5.07
CA ALA A 102 -4.97 9.55 5.06
C ALA A 102 -3.81 8.81 4.36
N LEU A 103 -3.29 9.34 3.25
CA LEU A 103 -2.13 8.75 2.57
C LEU A 103 -0.87 8.82 3.46
N ARG A 104 -0.62 9.95 4.12
CA ARG A 104 0.50 10.12 5.08
C ARG A 104 0.40 9.13 6.25
N ALA A 105 -0.81 8.86 6.72
CA ALA A 105 -1.08 7.87 7.75
C ALA A 105 -0.97 6.42 7.25
N GLY A 106 -0.89 6.20 5.93
CA GLY A 106 -0.87 4.87 5.32
C GLY A 106 -2.25 4.18 5.28
N GLU A 107 -3.33 4.92 5.56
CA GLU A 107 -4.70 4.41 5.64
C GLU A 107 -5.31 4.14 4.26
N ILE A 108 -4.86 4.87 3.23
CA ILE A 108 -5.24 4.66 1.84
C ILE A 108 -4.01 4.45 0.96
N SER A 109 -4.18 3.75 -0.16
CA SER A 109 -3.10 3.55 -1.11
C SER A 109 -2.84 4.76 -2.00
N LEU A 110 -1.63 4.83 -2.57
CA LEU A 110 -1.31 5.82 -3.59
C LEU A 110 -2.27 5.74 -4.79
N ASP A 111 -2.69 4.53 -5.19
CA ASP A 111 -3.65 4.35 -6.29
C ASP A 111 -5.01 4.96 -5.96
N GLN A 112 -5.51 4.76 -4.74
CA GLN A 112 -6.77 5.35 -4.29
C GLN A 112 -6.67 6.89 -4.22
N ALA A 113 -5.57 7.41 -3.67
CA ALA A 113 -5.33 8.84 -3.59
C ALA A 113 -5.23 9.48 -4.99
N ASP A 114 -4.57 8.83 -5.96
CA ASP A 114 -4.44 9.33 -7.34
C ASP A 114 -5.78 9.36 -8.08
N VAL A 115 -6.72 8.44 -7.79
CA VAL A 115 -8.09 8.49 -8.31
C VAL A 115 -8.80 9.75 -7.81
N ILE A 116 -8.71 10.03 -6.51
CA ILE A 116 -9.30 11.24 -5.91
C ILE A 116 -8.69 12.51 -6.53
N ALA A 117 -7.36 12.52 -6.73
CA ALA A 117 -6.65 13.65 -7.31
C ALA A 117 -6.86 13.86 -8.81
N GLN A 118 -7.65 13.03 -9.49
CA GLN A 118 -8.03 13.21 -10.90
C GLN A 118 -9.41 13.85 -11.09
N ILE A 119 -10.19 14.01 -10.01
CA ILE A 119 -11.51 14.66 -10.01
C ILE A 119 -11.34 16.18 -10.03
#